data_AF-A0A1D8R0A8-F1
#
_entry.id   AF-A0A1D8R0A8-F1
#
_cell.length_a   1.000
_cell.length_b   1.000
_cell.length_c   1.000
_cell.angle_alpha   90.00
_cell.angle_beta   90.00
_cell.angle_gamma   90.00
#
_symmetry.space_group_name_H-M   'P 1'
#
loop_
_entity.id
_entity.type
_entity.pdbx_description
1 polymer ?
#
loop_
_entity_poly.entity_id
_entity_poly.type
_entity_poly.pdbx_seq_one_letter_code
_entity_poly.pdbx_strand_id
1 'polypeptide(L)'
;MRTGDRRFENQAYRASGLNLLVVAVILWNTRYLQSSIVTLGISDDLARHIAPLGWEHISLTGDYRWNVDEQPDVDALRPLRVPASLLVA
;
A
#
# COMPACT_ATOMS: atom_id res chain seq x y z
N MET A 1 40.36 7.04 17.53
CA MET A 1 39.80 7.04 16.16
C MET A 1 38.48 6.28 16.19
N ARG A 2 37.35 6.98 16.37
CA ARG A 2 36.00 6.38 16.58
C ARG A 2 35.00 7.05 15.63
N THR A 3 35.08 6.69 14.35
CA THR A 3 34.23 7.25 13.28
C THR A 3 33.31 6.19 12.64
N GLY A 4 33.29 4.96 13.15
CA GLY A 4 32.46 3.85 12.66
C GLY A 4 31.03 3.83 13.22
N ASP A 5 30.86 3.99 14.54
CA ASP A 5 29.58 3.71 15.23
C ASP A 5 28.39 4.52 14.67
N ARG A 6 28.59 5.83 14.44
CA ARG A 6 27.52 6.74 13.98
C ARG A 6 27.10 6.53 12.52
N ARG A 7 27.88 5.83 11.69
CA ARG A 7 27.49 5.50 10.31
C ARG A 7 26.62 4.25 10.25
N PHE A 8 26.89 3.24 11.08
CA PHE A 8 26.10 2.02 11.15
C PHE A 8 24.72 2.26 11.76
N GLU A 9 24.60 3.05 12.83
CA GLU A 9 23.31 3.44 13.39
C GLU A 9 22.45 4.21 12.39
N ASN A 10 23.05 5.14 11.64
CA ASN A 10 22.34 5.88 10.59
C ASN A 10 21.89 4.98 9.43
N GLN A 11 22.67 3.96 9.07
CA GLN A 11 22.27 2.97 8.06
C GLN A 11 21.17 2.04 8.58
N ALA A 12 21.27 1.58 9.83
CA ALA A 12 20.26 0.75 10.47
C ALA A 12 18.94 1.50 10.64
N TYR A 13 18.97 2.77 11.04
CA TYR A 13 17.79 3.61 11.16
C TYR A 13 17.12 3.85 9.80
N ARG A 14 17.90 4.11 8.74
CA ARG A 14 17.39 4.24 7.37
C ARG A 14 16.80 2.93 6.84
N ALA A 15 17.47 1.80 7.09
CA ALA A 15 16.98 0.48 6.71
C ALA A 15 15.69 0.12 7.46
N SER A 16 15.59 0.49 8.74
CA SER A 16 14.39 0.32 9.56
C SER A 16 13.22 1.18 9.04
N GLY A 17 13.46 2.44 8.68
CA GLY A 17 12.43 3.31 8.10
C GLY A 17 11.91 2.82 6.75
N LEU A 18 12.81 2.35 5.87
CA LEU A 18 12.41 1.74 4.60
C LEU A 18 11.60 0.46 4.82
N ASN A 19 12.02 -0.39 5.77
CA ASN A 19 11.28 -1.59 6.11
C ASN A 19 9.87 -1.28 6.63
N LEU A 20 9.73 -0.26 7.48
CA LEU A 20 8.42 0.19 7.97
C LEU A 20 7.52 0.65 6.81
N LEU A 21 8.07 1.42 5.87
CA LEU A 21 7.34 1.88 4.68
C LEU A 21 6.90 0.70 3.82
N VAL A 22 7.79 -0.26 3.57
CA VAL A 22 7.46 -1.47 2.80
C VAL A 22 6.35 -2.26 3.49
N VAL A 23 6.42 -2.45 4.81
CA VAL A 23 5.36 -3.12 5.58
C VAL A 23 4.04 -2.36 5.50
N ALA A 24 4.05 -1.03 5.59
CA ALA A 24 2.85 -0.21 5.46
C ALA A 24 2.21 -0.35 4.07
N VAL A 25 3.02 -0.36 3.00
CA VAL A 25 2.56 -0.59 1.62
C VAL A 25 1.94 -1.99 1.47
N ILE A 26 2.62 -3.03 1.97
CA ILE A 26 2.10 -4.40 1.94
C ILE A 26 0.76 -4.48 2.66
N LEU A 27 0.67 -3.93 3.88
CA LEU A 27 -0.54 -3.94 4.68
C LEU A 27 -1.71 -3.24 3.96
N TRP A 28 -1.46 -2.06 3.38
CA TRP A 28 -2.48 -1.36 2.60
C TRP A 28 -2.93 -2.18 1.40
N ASN A 29 -2.01 -2.73 0.61
CA ASN A 29 -2.34 -3.56 -0.55
C ASN A 29 -3.18 -4.77 -0.14
N THR A 30 -2.82 -5.48 0.93
CA THR A 30 -3.58 -6.63 1.41
C THR A 30 -5.00 -6.24 1.83
N ARG A 31 -5.17 -5.15 2.59
CA ARG A 31 -6.49 -4.68 3.05
C ARG A 31 -7.39 -4.28 1.88
N TYR A 32 -6.86 -3.54 0.91
CA TYR A 32 -7.63 -3.13 -0.27
C TYR A 32 -7.95 -4.29 -1.21
N LEU A 33 -7.01 -5.23 -1.41
CA LEU A 33 -7.27 -6.43 -2.22
C LEU A 33 -8.36 -7.29 -1.58
N GLN A 34 -8.32 -7.51 -0.26
CA GLN A 34 -9.38 -8.23 0.45
C GLN A 34 -10.75 -7.57 0.23
N SER A 35 -10.84 -6.25 0.41
CA SER A 35 -12.09 -5.50 0.17
C SER A 35 -12.55 -5.61 -1.29
N SER A 36 -11.62 -5.61 -2.24
CA SER A 36 -11.92 -5.69 -3.68
C SER A 36 -12.43 -7.07 -4.07
N ILE A 37 -11.81 -8.14 -3.57
CA ILE A 37 -12.24 -9.53 -3.80
C ILE A 37 -13.69 -9.73 -3.33
N VAL A 38 -14.01 -9.24 -2.12
CA VAL A 38 -15.37 -9.30 -1.58
C VAL A 38 -16.35 -8.48 -2.42
N THR A 39 -15.98 -7.26 -2.81
CA THR A 39 -16.88 -6.36 -3.55
C THR A 39 -17.14 -6.84 -4.97
N LEU A 40 -16.14 -7.42 -5.64
CA LEU A 40 -16.26 -7.93 -7.01
C LEU A 40 -16.74 -9.39 -7.06
N GLY A 41 -16.90 -10.06 -5.93
CA GLY A 41 -17.32 -11.48 -5.88
C GLY A 41 -16.32 -12.43 -6.51
N ILE A 42 -15.02 -12.12 -6.44
CA ILE A 42 -13.95 -12.98 -6.99
C ILE A 42 -13.83 -14.24 -6.12
N SER A 43 -13.78 -15.42 -6.74
CA SER A 43 -13.57 -16.68 -6.01
C SER A 43 -12.15 -16.80 -5.45
N ASP A 44 -12.00 -17.44 -4.30
CA ASP A 44 -10.69 -17.65 -3.65
C ASP A 44 -9.68 -18.36 -4.57
N ASP A 45 -10.16 -19.26 -5.42
CA ASP A 45 -9.31 -20.00 -6.37
C ASP A 45 -8.81 -19.12 -7.52
N LEU A 46 -9.49 -18.01 -7.82
CA LEU A 46 -8.98 -16.98 -8.72
C LEU A 46 -8.10 -15.98 -7.96
N ALA A 47 -8.47 -15.64 -6.72
CA ALA A 47 -7.74 -14.70 -5.87
C ALA A 47 -6.29 -15.14 -5.60
N ARG A 48 -6.02 -16.45 -5.49
CA ARG A 48 -4.67 -17.01 -5.33
C ARG A 48 -3.71 -16.69 -6.49
N HIS A 49 -4.26 -16.35 -7.66
CA HIS A 49 -3.50 -16.03 -8.86
C HIS A 49 -3.28 -14.52 -9.03
N ILE A 50 -3.76 -13.70 -8.08
CA ILE A 50 -3.50 -12.27 -8.07
C ILE A 50 -2.02 -12.05 -7.76
N ALA A 51 -1.27 -11.62 -8.76
CA ALA A 51 0.10 -11.18 -8.57
C ALA A 51 0.13 -9.91 -7.70
N PRO A 52 1.14 -9.73 -6.84
CA PRO A 52 1.34 -8.46 -6.16
C PRO A 52 1.45 -7.36 -7.21
N LEU A 53 0.65 -6.29 -7.05
CA LEU A 53 0.69 -5.11 -7.91
C LEU A 53 2.13 -4.61 -8.00
N GLY A 54 2.62 -4.40 -9.23
CA GLY A 54 4.00 -3.98 -9.48
C GLY A 54 4.33 -2.62 -8.85
N TRP A 55 5.63 -2.36 -8.66
CA TRP A 55 6.12 -1.08 -8.13
C TRP A 55 5.97 0.11 -9.09
N GLU A 56 5.61 -0.15 -10.35
CA GLU A 56 5.45 0.87 -11.41
C GLU A 56 4.39 1.94 -11.07
N HIS A 57 3.42 1.62 -10.21
CA HIS A 57 2.38 2.56 -9.76
C HIS A 57 2.75 3.29 -8.45
N ILE A 58 3.85 2.94 -7.78
CA ILE A 58 4.23 3.50 -6.46
C ILE A 58 5.45 4.41 -6.65
N SER A 59 5.23 5.71 -6.67
CA SER A 59 6.33 6.68 -6.71
C SER A 59 6.81 7.01 -5.30
N LEU A 60 8.00 6.56 -4.90
CA LEU A 60 8.54 6.90 -3.57
C LEU A 60 8.96 8.37 -3.45
N THR A 61 9.16 9.04 -4.59
CA THR A 61 9.60 10.43 -4.69
C THR A 61 8.54 11.23 -5.46
N GLY A 62 8.11 12.35 -4.90
CA GLY A 62 7.09 13.22 -5.49
C GLY A 62 6.57 14.23 -4.48
N ASP A 63 6.00 15.33 -4.98
CA ASP A 63 5.21 16.23 -4.15
C ASP A 63 3.81 15.63 -3.98
N TYR A 64 3.50 15.22 -2.76
CA TYR A 64 2.22 14.62 -2.42
C TYR A 64 1.37 15.64 -1.66
N ARG A 65 0.20 15.95 -2.22
CA ARG A 65 -0.82 16.75 -1.54
C ARG A 65 -1.90 15.82 -1.01
N TRP A 66 -1.96 15.66 0.30
CA TRP A 66 -3.02 14.90 0.96
C TRP A 66 -4.19 15.85 1.28
N ASN A 67 -5.39 15.47 0.84
CA ASN A 67 -6.61 16.11 1.31
C ASN A 67 -7.01 15.45 2.65
N VAL A 68 -6.79 16.17 3.75
CA VAL A 68 -7.06 15.68 5.11
C VAL A 68 -8.57 15.56 5.36
N ASP A 69 -9.39 16.37 4.69
CA ASP A 69 -10.84 16.36 4.84
C ASP A 69 -11.50 15.09 4.26
N GLU A 70 -10.80 14.38 3.37
CA GLU A 70 -11.26 13.11 2.78
C GLU A 70 -10.63 11.87 3.43
N GLN A 71 -9.95 12.03 4.57
CA GLN A 71 -9.36 10.88 5.25
C GLN A 71 -10.48 9.99 5.80
N PRO A 72 -10.53 8.70 5.43
CA PRO A 72 -11.48 7.78 6.04
C PRO A 72 -11.13 7.61 7.53
N ASP A 73 -12.11 7.19 8.32
CA ASP A 73 -11.90 6.80 9.72
C ASP A 73 -10.80 5.72 9.84
N VAL A 74 -10.21 5.57 11.03
CA VAL A 74 -9.02 4.74 11.28
C VAL A 74 -9.19 3.30 10.80
N ASP A 75 -10.41 2.76 10.87
CA ASP A 75 -10.73 1.39 10.43
C ASP A 75 -11.44 1.33 9.07
N ALA A 76 -11.74 2.47 8.46
CA ALA A 76 -12.44 2.57 7.19
C ALA A 76 -11.48 2.61 6.00
N LEU A 77 -11.84 1.93 4.91
CA LEU A 77 -11.14 2.01 3.63
C LEU A 77 -11.77 3.10 2.77
N ARG A 78 -10.97 3.76 1.92
CA ARG A 78 -11.54 4.62 0.88
C ARG A 78 -12.40 3.75 -0.06
N PRO A 79 -13.55 4.26 -0.53
CA PRO A 79 -14.41 3.51 -1.43
C PRO A 79 -13.66 3.12 -2.70
N LEU A 80 -13.90 1.89 -3.18
CA LEU A 80 -13.31 1.40 -4.41
C LEU A 80 -13.80 2.25 -5.59
N ARG A 81 -12.87 2.66 -6.45
CA ARG A 81 -13.20 3.34 -7.71
C ARG A 81 -13.70 2.31 -8.70
N VAL A 82 -14.98 1.98 -8.62
CA VAL A 82 -15.64 1.13 -9.62
C VAL A 82 -15.95 1.98 -10.86
N PRO A 83 -15.32 1.73 -12.02
CA PRO A 83 -15.75 2.38 -13.25
C PRO A 83 -17.18 1.91 -13.56
N ALA A 84 -18.07 2.86 -13.91
CA ALA A 84 -19.50 2.61 -14.16
C ALA A 84 -19.78 1.53 -15.22
N SER A 85 -18.79 1.17 -16.03
CA SER A 85 -18.87 0.18 -17.10
C SER A 85 -18.92 -1.29 -16.63
N LEU A 86 -18.65 -1.62 -15.36
CA LEU A 86 -18.73 -3.01 -14.85
C LEU A 86 -20.11 -3.41 -14.31
N LEU A 87 -21.07 -2.47 -14.23
CA LEU A 87 -22.46 -2.75 -13.82
C LEU A 87 -23.43 -2.88 -15.01
N VAL A 88 -22.90 -2.82 -16.25
CA VAL A 88 -23.66 -2.98 -17.50
C VAL A 88 -23.04 -4.13 -18.31
N ALA A 89 -23.18 -5.36 -17.82
CA ALA A 89 -22.96 -6.58 -18.59
C ALA A 89 -23.80 -7.71 -18.00
#